data_AF-A0A1A8FWN0-F1
#
_entry.id   AF-A0A1A8FWN0-F1
#
_cell.length_a   1.000
_cell.length_b   1.000
_cell.length_c   1.000
_cell.angle_alpha   90.00
_cell.angle_beta   90.00
_cell.angle_gamma   90.00
#
_symmetry.space_group_name_H-M   'P 1'
#
loop_
_entity.id
_entity.type
_entity.pdbx_description
1 polymer ?
#
loop_
_entity_poly.entity_id
_entity_poly.type
_entity_poly.pdbx_seq_one_letter_code
_entity_poly.pdbx_strand_id
1 'polypeptide(L)'
;FVHRDLAARNILVNSNLVCKVSDFGLSRFLRENSSDPTYTSSLGGKIPIRWTAPEAIAYRKFTSASDVWSYGIVMWEVMSY
;
A
#
# COMPACT_ATOMS: atom_id res chain seq x y z
N PHE A 1 2.02 -5.53 -9.26
CA PHE A 1 0.79 -5.18 -8.52
C PHE A 1 1.16 -4.15 -7.47
N VAL A 2 0.26 -3.20 -7.17
CA VAL A 2 0.41 -2.21 -6.09
C VAL A 2 -0.69 -2.45 -5.06
N HIS A 3 -0.34 -2.50 -3.78
CA HIS A 3 -1.19 -2.91 -2.66
C HIS A 3 -2.12 -1.80 -2.16
N ARG A 4 -1.60 -0.58 -1.98
CA ARG A 4 -2.37 0.63 -1.58
C ARG A 4 -2.95 0.63 -0.16
N ASP A 5 -2.74 -0.45 0.61
CA ASP A 5 -3.15 -0.57 2.01
C ASP A 5 -2.20 -1.49 2.78
N LEU A 6 -0.90 -1.34 2.54
CA LEU A 6 0.10 -2.12 3.26
C LEU A 6 0.25 -1.56 4.69
N ALA A 7 -0.12 -2.38 5.68
CA ALA A 7 -0.10 -2.06 7.10
C ALA A 7 0.11 -3.34 7.92
N ALA A 8 0.61 -3.26 9.16
CA ALA A 8 0.86 -4.45 9.99
C ALA A 8 -0.41 -5.29 10.21
N ARG A 9 -1.59 -4.65 10.35
CA ARG A 9 -2.91 -5.33 10.42
C ARG A 9 -3.21 -6.24 9.22
N ASN A 10 -2.57 -6.00 8.08
CA ASN A 10 -2.76 -6.74 6.83
C ASN A 10 -1.62 -7.76 6.61
N ILE A 11 -0.74 -7.97 7.59
CA ILE A 11 0.27 -9.03 7.60
C ILE A 11 -0.22 -10.16 8.52
N LEU A 12 -0.55 -11.30 7.92
CA LEU A 12 -0.97 -12.49 8.67
C LEU A 12 0.23 -13.36 8.99
N VAL A 13 0.26 -13.94 10.19
CA VAL A 13 1.33 -14.85 10.63
C VAL A 13 0.72 -16.22 10.87
N ASN A 14 1.31 -17.26 10.26
CA ASN A 14 0.85 -18.63 10.48
C ASN A 14 1.58 -19.31 11.66
N SER A 15 1.22 -20.57 11.97
CA SER A 15 1.83 -21.35 13.06
C SER A 15 3.34 -21.55 12.95
N ASN A 16 3.91 -21.39 11.75
CA ASN A 16 5.34 -21.55 11.48
C ASN A 16 6.07 -20.19 11.47
N LEU A 17 5.45 -19.15 12.02
CA LEU A 17 5.96 -17.76 12.02
C LEU A 17 6.22 -17.19 10.62
N VAL A 18 5.54 -17.70 9.60
CA VAL A 18 5.64 -17.17 8.23
C VAL A 18 4.65 -16.04 8.06
N CYS A 19 5.19 -14.85 7.78
CA CYS A 19 4.41 -13.67 7.43
C CYS A 19 3.89 -13.75 5.99
N LYS A 20 2.61 -13.45 5.79
CA LYS A 20 1.96 -13.35 4.48
C LYS A 20 1.17 -12.06 4.38
N VAL A 21 1.40 -11.34 3.30
CA VAL A 21 0.62 -10.14 2.95
C VAL A 21 -0.80 -10.55 2.58
N SER A 22 -1.79 -9.82 3.09
CA SER A 22 -3.22 -10.08 2.91
C SER A 22 -3.99 -8.79 2.56
N ASP A 23 -5.31 -8.90 2.40
CA ASP A 23 -6.22 -7.81 2.03
C ASP A 23 -5.84 -7.06 0.75
N PHE A 24 -5.99 -7.77 -0.37
CA PHE A 24 -5.78 -7.20 -1.71
C PHE A 24 -7.02 -6.46 -2.26
N GLY A 25 -7.99 -6.10 -1.42
CA GLY A 25 -9.25 -5.47 -1.85
C GLY A 25 -9.05 -4.13 -2.57
N LEU A 26 -7.98 -3.41 -2.23
CA LEU A 26 -7.59 -2.15 -2.87
C LEU A 26 -6.49 -2.30 -3.93
N SER A 27 -5.90 -3.50 -4.05
CA SER A 27 -4.76 -3.78 -4.91
C SER A 27 -5.10 -3.68 -6.39
N ARG A 28 -4.17 -3.15 -7.19
CA ARG A 28 -4.36 -2.99 -8.64
C ARG A 28 -3.10 -3.34 -9.42
N PHE A 29 -3.28 -3.81 -10.64
CA PHE A 29 -2.20 -3.99 -11.61
C PHE A 29 -1.91 -2.67 -12.30
N LEU A 30 -0.69 -2.16 -12.20
CA LEU A 30 -0.25 -1.02 -13.00
C LEU A 30 0.26 -1.54 -14.34
N ARG A 31 -0.27 -1.00 -15.45
CA ARG A 31 0.29 -1.25 -16.80
C ARG A 31 1.40 -0.24 -17.03
N GLU A 32 2.61 -0.70 -17.32
CA GLU A 32 3.79 0.16 -17.57
C GLU A 32 3.68 1.03 -18.84
N ASN A 33 2.74 0.71 -19.74
CA ASN A 33 2.66 1.30 -21.09
C ASN A 33 1.59 2.40 -21.28
N SER A 34 0.95 2.89 -20.22
CA SER A 34 0.18 4.13 -20.30
C SER A 34 1.11 5.30 -19.97
N SER A 35 1.09 6.35 -20.79
CA SER A 35 1.84 7.60 -20.59
C SER A 35 1.64 8.27 -19.23
N ASP A 36 0.69 7.77 -18.45
CA ASP A 36 0.55 8.03 -17.03
C ASP A 36 0.70 6.70 -16.24
N PRO A 37 1.83 6.45 -15.55
CA PRO A 37 2.00 5.31 -14.63
C PRO A 37 1.18 5.47 -13.34
N THR A 38 0.24 6.43 -13.34
CA THR A 38 -0.50 6.91 -12.20
C THR A 38 -1.98 6.64 -12.44
N TYR A 39 -2.54 5.59 -11.83
CA TYR A 39 -4.00 5.48 -11.80
C TYR A 39 -4.54 6.45 -10.76
N THR A 40 -5.08 7.58 -11.20
CA THR A 40 -5.93 8.47 -10.40
C THR A 40 -7.22 7.71 -10.09
N SER A 41 -7.23 7.02 -8.94
CA SER A 41 -8.47 6.45 -8.41
C SER A 41 -9.53 7.55 -8.35
N SER A 42 -10.75 7.25 -8.78
CA SER A 42 -11.89 8.16 -8.69
C SER A 42 -11.93 8.84 -7.31
N LEU A 43 -12.05 10.17 -7.32
CA LEU A 43 -12.15 11.05 -6.15
C LEU A 43 -13.30 10.57 -5.24
N GLY A 44 -13.01 9.70 -4.27
CA GLY A 44 -14.06 9.16 -3.39
C GLY A 44 -13.69 7.96 -2.50
N GLY A 45 -12.59 7.26 -2.79
CA GLY A 45 -12.14 6.14 -1.94
C GLY A 45 -11.50 6.59 -0.62
N LYS A 46 -11.97 6.04 0.51
CA LYS A 46 -11.28 6.10 1.81
C LYS A 46 -9.88 5.50 1.64
N ILE A 47 -8.85 6.19 2.15
CA ILE A 47 -7.46 5.74 2.12
C ILE A 47 -6.90 5.66 3.56
N PRO A 48 -5.98 4.73 3.83
CA PRO A 48 -5.33 4.58 5.13
C PRO A 48 -4.28 5.68 5.34
N ILE A 49 -4.72 6.90 5.72
CA ILE A 49 -3.87 8.13 5.71
C ILE A 49 -2.50 7.92 6.37
N ARG A 50 -2.42 7.24 7.53
CA ARG A 50 -1.16 7.04 8.27
C ARG A 50 -0.13 6.17 7.54
N TRP A 51 -0.57 5.31 6.62
CA TRP A 51 0.29 4.44 5.81
C TRP A 51 0.47 4.96 4.38
N THR A 52 -0.25 6.01 3.98
CA THR A 52 -0.28 6.47 2.59
C THR A 52 0.88 7.44 2.32
N ALA A 53 1.61 7.21 1.24
CA ALA A 53 2.69 8.09 0.79
C ALA A 53 2.20 9.52 0.45
N PRO A 54 3.02 10.57 0.61
CA PRO A 54 2.60 11.96 0.36
C PRO A 54 2.07 12.19 -1.06
N GLU A 55 2.71 11.61 -2.07
CA GLU A 55 2.26 11.70 -3.46
C GLU A 55 0.93 10.96 -3.71
N ALA A 56 0.68 9.89 -2.96
CA ALA A 56 -0.57 9.15 -3.00
C ALA A 56 -1.71 9.90 -2.26
N ILE A 57 -1.39 10.68 -1.22
CA ILE A 57 -2.35 11.57 -0.56
C ILE A 57 -2.68 12.77 -1.46
N ALA A 58 -1.66 13.48 -1.92
CA ALA A 58 -1.81 14.75 -2.64
C ALA A 58 -2.35 14.57 -4.07
N TYR A 59 -1.85 13.56 -4.78
CA TYR A 59 -2.10 13.41 -6.22
C TYR A 59 -2.80 12.10 -6.57
N ARG A 60 -3.18 11.29 -5.57
CA ARG A 60 -3.73 9.94 -5.76
C ARG A 60 -2.83 9.06 -6.64
N LYS A 61 -1.52 9.28 -6.56
CA LYS A 61 -0.49 8.54 -7.28
C LYS A 61 -0.06 7.29 -6.52
N PHE A 62 -0.69 6.17 -6.84
CA PHE A 62 -0.31 4.87 -6.29
C PHE A 62 0.67 4.15 -7.21
N THR A 63 1.84 3.82 -6.67
CA THR A 63 2.94 3.12 -7.35
C THR A 63 3.59 2.11 -6.41
N SER A 64 4.47 1.25 -6.93
CA SER A 64 5.30 0.40 -6.07
C SER A 64 6.13 1.23 -5.08
N ALA A 65 6.56 2.44 -5.44
CA ALA A 65 7.27 3.34 -4.52
C ALA A 65 6.37 3.83 -3.35
N SER A 66 5.08 4.05 -3.60
CA SER A 66 4.13 4.38 -2.53
C SER A 66 3.88 3.19 -1.58
N ASP A 67 3.97 1.95 -2.07
CA ASP A 67 3.95 0.77 -1.20
C ASP A 67 5.26 0.65 -0.38
N VAL A 68 6.40 1.07 -0.93
CA VAL A 68 7.68 1.14 -0.18
C VAL A 68 7.57 2.12 0.99
N TRP A 69 6.93 3.28 0.80
CA TRP A 69 6.61 4.19 1.91
C TRP A 69 5.77 3.49 2.98
N SER A 70 4.68 2.83 2.55
CA SER A 70 3.77 2.11 3.44
C SER A 70 4.50 1.02 4.23
N TYR A 71 5.43 0.31 3.59
CA TYR A 71 6.30 -0.67 4.24
C TYR A 71 7.19 -0.07 5.32
N GLY A 72 7.69 1.16 5.13
CA GLY A 72 8.41 1.89 6.18
C GLY A 72 7.57 2.07 7.45
N ILE A 73 6.27 2.37 7.30
CA ILE A 73 5.33 2.46 8.42
C ILE A 73 5.08 1.09 9.04
N VAL A 74 4.97 0.02 8.23
CA VAL A 74 4.88 -1.37 8.75
C VAL A 74 6.10 -1.72 9.60
N MET A 75 7.31 -1.37 9.15
CA MET A 75 8.53 -1.61 9.92
C MET A 75 8.52 -0.81 11.23
N TRP A 76 8.04 0.43 11.20
CA TRP A 76 7.86 1.20 12.43
C TRP A 76 6.87 0.53 13.39
N GLU A 77 5.72 0.06 12.90
CA GLU A 77 4.77 -0.71 13.72
C GLU A 77 5.47 -1.91 14.35
N VAL A 78 6.16 -2.74 13.56
CA VAL A 78 6.85 -3.95 14.06
C VAL A 78 7.89 -3.63 15.14
N MET A 79 8.62 -2.52 15.02
CA MET A 79 9.73 -2.19 15.93
C MET A 79 9.30 -1.38 17.17
N SER A 80 8.06 -0.86 17.21
CA SER A 80 7.58 0.05 18.27
C SER A 80 6.54 -0.58 19.20
N TYR A 81 6.32 -1.89 19.10
CA TYR A 81 5.57 -2.70 20.06
C TYR A 81 6.48 -3.38 21.08
#